data_AF-A0A0F9JUW2-F1
#
_entry.id   AF-A0A0F9JUW2-F1
#
_cell.length_a   1.000
_cell.length_b   1.000
_cell.length_c   1.000
_cell.angle_alpha   90.00
_cell.angle_beta   90.00
_cell.angle_gamma   90.00
#
_symmetry.space_group_name_H-M   'P 1'
#
loop_
_entity.id
_entity.type
_entity.pdbx_description
1 polymer ?
#
loop_
_entity_poly.entity_id
_entity_poly.type
_entity_poly.pdbx_seq_one_letter_code
_entity_poly.pdbx_strand_id
1 'polypeptide(L)'
;MKRKLFLVFLILLTFPLVSAVNYGSGTYGLGVYGGEEAGDITPPGGGGGSGCTYNWECTNWFPSECPESETRERICANKGTCTGTTGMPKQTQICEYTGPTEPIFDIFLTLSDKDKEVCTGEKIGVNIRLENYGKLELLDAFMTYWILDKNNTLISELKDTRSVKDEINFNIEMKIPESSKQGTYRLYAQIDYDKNKTAVAGESFEIVEGEQCKIYFSFTRQVLLIAGAGIFLVVIFLIFYLKKKSKEKSKLKGKESHAKYKKRIGKNLRDLKN
;
A
#
# COMPACT_ATOMS: atom_id res chain seq x y z
N MET A 1 10.03 -47.39 -9.86
CA MET A 1 8.98 -46.36 -9.72
C MET A 1 9.11 -45.48 -8.46
N LYS A 2 9.47 -46.00 -7.28
CA LYS A 2 9.51 -45.23 -6.01
C LYS A 2 10.36 -43.94 -6.00
N ARG A 3 11.43 -43.84 -6.80
CA ARG A 3 12.28 -42.63 -6.88
C ARG A 3 11.64 -41.46 -7.64
N LYS A 4 10.73 -41.71 -8.59
CA LYS A 4 10.03 -40.62 -9.33
C LYS A 4 8.89 -40.03 -8.50
N LEU A 5 8.23 -40.84 -7.68
CA LEU A 5 7.16 -40.39 -6.77
C LEU A 5 7.68 -39.43 -5.68
N PHE A 6 8.88 -39.69 -5.15
CA PHE A 6 9.48 -38.84 -4.10
C PHE A 6 9.88 -37.45 -4.60
N LEU A 7 10.28 -37.34 -5.88
CA LEU A 7 10.66 -36.06 -6.49
C LEU A 7 9.44 -35.17 -6.78
N VAL A 8 8.32 -35.78 -7.16
CA VAL A 8 7.03 -35.07 -7.33
C VAL A 8 6.50 -34.58 -5.99
N PHE A 9 6.63 -35.37 -4.92
CA PHE A 9 6.21 -34.96 -3.57
C PHE A 9 7.05 -33.82 -2.99
N LEU A 10 8.36 -33.78 -3.30
CA LEU A 10 9.24 -32.70 -2.87
C LEU A 10 8.92 -31.38 -3.58
N ILE A 11 8.56 -31.44 -4.88
CA ILE A 11 8.14 -30.27 -5.66
C ILE A 11 6.81 -29.71 -5.13
N LEU A 12 5.85 -30.59 -4.78
CA LEU A 12 4.57 -30.20 -4.17
C LEU A 12 4.72 -29.59 -2.77
N LEU A 13 5.78 -29.91 -2.01
CA LEU A 13 6.06 -29.32 -0.69
C LEU A 13 6.80 -27.98 -0.76
N THR A 14 7.44 -27.66 -1.88
CA THR A 14 8.12 -26.37 -2.10
C THR A 14 7.32 -25.38 -2.91
N PHE A 15 6.14 -25.74 -3.43
CA PHE A 15 5.14 -24.74 -3.74
C PHE A 15 4.68 -24.20 -2.39
N PRO A 16 5.08 -22.99 -1.98
CA PRO A 16 4.32 -22.35 -0.92
C PRO A 16 2.87 -22.41 -1.40
N LEU A 17 1.99 -22.90 -0.54
CA LEU A 17 0.60 -22.49 -0.57
C LEU A 17 0.65 -20.97 -0.50
N VAL A 18 0.83 -20.32 -1.65
CA VAL A 18 0.33 -18.99 -1.90
C VAL A 18 -1.18 -19.23 -1.88
N SER A 19 -1.70 -19.40 -0.65
CA SER A 19 -3.07 -19.04 -0.36
C SER A 19 -3.23 -17.70 -1.05
N ALA A 20 -4.11 -17.67 -2.04
CA ALA A 20 -4.62 -16.42 -2.57
C ALA A 20 -5.05 -15.63 -1.34
N VAL A 21 -4.17 -14.72 -0.90
CA VAL A 21 -4.58 -13.62 -0.06
C VAL A 21 -5.61 -12.97 -0.94
N ASN A 22 -6.87 -13.06 -0.53
CA ASN A 22 -7.96 -12.32 -1.13
C ASN A 22 -7.44 -10.88 -1.24
N TYR A 23 -7.01 -10.48 -2.43
CA TYR A 23 -7.11 -9.11 -2.85
C TYR A 23 -8.62 -8.88 -2.85
N GLY A 24 -9.12 -8.45 -1.68
CA GLY A 24 -10.41 -7.80 -1.61
C GLY A 24 -10.35 -6.77 -2.71
N SER A 25 -11.19 -6.95 -3.72
CA SER A 25 -11.52 -5.92 -4.68
C SER A 25 -12.17 -4.81 -3.88
N GLY A 26 -11.36 -4.03 -3.18
CA GLY A 26 -11.79 -2.81 -2.56
C GLY A 26 -12.22 -1.94 -3.72
N THR A 27 -13.52 -1.74 -3.80
CA THR A 27 -14.17 -0.76 -4.63
C THR A 27 -13.78 0.63 -4.13
N TYR A 28 -12.51 0.99 -4.28
CA TYR A 28 -12.01 2.35 -4.06
C TYR A 28 -12.12 3.05 -5.41
N GLY A 29 -13.26 3.67 -5.70
CA GLY A 29 -13.46 4.31 -6.99
C GLY A 29 -14.84 4.92 -7.23
N LEU A 30 -15.82 4.67 -6.36
CA LEU A 30 -17.09 5.38 -6.37
C LEU A 30 -17.37 5.83 -4.94
N GLY A 31 -16.96 7.06 -4.64
CA GLY A 31 -17.38 7.78 -3.44
C GLY A 31 -18.89 8.01 -3.50
N VAL A 32 -19.68 6.98 -3.18
CA VAL A 32 -21.10 7.15 -2.89
C VAL A 32 -21.17 7.63 -1.45
N TYR A 33 -21.09 8.94 -1.27
CA TYR A 33 -21.46 9.60 -0.02
C TYR A 33 -22.97 9.44 0.15
N GLY A 34 -23.38 8.33 0.76
CA GLY A 34 -24.73 8.14 1.25
C GLY A 34 -25.00 9.19 2.31
N GLY A 35 -25.81 10.20 1.97
CA GLY A 35 -26.33 11.16 2.92
C GLY A 35 -27.25 10.45 3.90
N GLU A 36 -26.75 10.15 5.09
CA GLU A 36 -27.62 9.98 6.24
C GLU A 36 -28.12 11.37 6.65
N GLU A 37 -29.41 11.62 6.41
CA GLU A 37 -30.10 12.81 6.88
C GLU A 37 -30.01 12.83 8.41
N ALA A 38 -29.14 13.71 8.94
CA ALA A 38 -29.02 13.94 10.37
C ALA A 38 -30.34 14.53 10.88
N GLY A 39 -31.16 13.67 11.51
CA GLY A 39 -32.34 14.08 12.24
C GLY A 39 -31.96 15.08 13.34
N ASP A 40 -32.70 16.18 13.37
CA ASP A 40 -32.53 17.29 14.30
C ASP A 40 -32.91 16.84 15.72
N ILE A 41 -31.90 16.55 16.55
CA ILE A 41 -32.08 16.23 17.97
C ILE A 41 -31.54 17.40 18.78
N THR A 42 -32.43 18.26 19.24
CA THR A 42 -32.13 19.26 20.28
C THR A 42 -32.05 18.59 21.66
N PRO A 43 -30.92 18.61 22.37
CA PRO A 43 -30.84 18.15 23.74
C PRO A 43 -31.14 19.29 24.75
N PRO A 44 -31.87 19.00 25.84
CA PRO A 44 -32.10 19.95 26.92
C PRO A 44 -30.88 20.07 27.85
N GLY A 45 -30.59 21.30 28.24
CA GLY A 45 -29.38 21.68 28.96
C GLY A 45 -29.34 21.33 30.46
N GLY A 46 -28.12 21.40 30.99
CA GLY A 46 -27.86 21.47 32.44
C GLY A 46 -26.46 20.96 32.81
N GLY A 47 -25.61 21.85 33.32
CA GLY A 47 -24.42 21.46 34.11
C GLY A 47 -23.10 22.01 33.60
N GLY A 48 -22.45 22.86 34.41
CA GLY A 48 -21.18 23.52 34.14
C GLY A 48 -19.99 22.54 34.03
N GLY A 49 -19.88 21.87 32.89
CA GLY A 49 -18.65 21.24 32.42
C GLY A 49 -17.97 22.17 31.41
N SER A 50 -16.64 22.13 31.34
CA SER A 50 -15.86 22.78 30.30
C SER A 50 -16.39 22.37 28.92
N GLY A 51 -17.25 23.19 28.34
CA GLY A 51 -17.87 22.90 27.05
C GLY A 51 -16.78 22.80 25.99
N CYS A 52 -16.80 21.71 25.21
CA CYS A 52 -15.99 21.67 24.01
C CYS A 52 -16.58 22.65 22.97
N THR A 53 -15.77 23.07 22.00
CA THR A 53 -16.22 23.94 20.91
C THR A 53 -16.02 23.26 19.56
N TYR A 54 -16.96 23.47 18.64
CA TYR A 54 -16.80 23.15 17.21
C TYR A 54 -16.29 24.39 16.48
N ASN A 55 -15.27 24.22 15.62
CA ASN A 55 -14.75 25.29 14.77
C ASN A 55 -14.52 24.72 13.36
N TRP A 56 -15.56 24.73 12.54
CA TRP A 56 -15.53 24.16 11.19
C TRP A 56 -14.88 25.14 10.22
N GLU A 57 -13.76 24.76 9.66
CA GLU A 57 -13.14 25.44 8.52
C GLU A 57 -13.31 24.58 7.27
N CYS A 58 -13.97 25.12 6.26
CA CYS A 58 -14.21 24.41 5.01
C CYS A 58 -13.36 24.98 3.88
N THR A 59 -12.94 24.11 2.97
CA THR A 59 -12.37 24.51 1.69
C THR A 59 -13.41 25.27 0.86
N ASN A 60 -12.94 25.94 -0.19
CA ASN A 60 -13.83 26.37 -1.27
C ASN A 60 -14.52 25.15 -1.89
N TRP A 61 -15.65 25.41 -2.55
CA TRP A 61 -16.33 24.41 -3.34
C TRP A 61 -15.45 23.98 -4.51
N PHE A 62 -15.28 22.67 -4.68
CA PHE A 62 -14.56 22.05 -5.78
C PHE A 62 -15.48 21.10 -6.57
N PRO A 63 -15.34 21.04 -7.90
CA PRO A 63 -14.56 21.99 -8.69
C PRO A 63 -15.12 23.43 -8.55
N SER A 64 -14.26 24.44 -8.80
CA SER A 64 -14.65 25.85 -8.67
C SER A 64 -15.76 26.25 -9.63
N GLU A 65 -15.90 25.51 -10.72
CA GLU A 65 -16.97 25.59 -11.71
C GLU A 65 -17.87 24.35 -11.60
N CYS A 66 -19.10 24.43 -12.09
CA CYS A 66 -20.05 23.35 -11.89
C CYS A 66 -19.71 22.23 -12.88
N PRO A 67 -19.52 20.98 -12.43
CA PRO A 67 -19.30 19.86 -13.34
C PRO A 67 -20.63 19.43 -13.99
N GLU A 68 -20.56 18.58 -15.01
CA GLU A 68 -21.76 17.98 -15.65
C GLU A 68 -22.61 17.14 -14.67
N SER A 69 -22.02 16.70 -13.55
CA SER A 69 -22.76 16.03 -12.48
C SER A 69 -23.62 16.98 -11.63
N GLU A 70 -23.61 18.28 -11.91
CA GLU A 70 -24.38 19.33 -11.23
C GLU A 70 -24.16 19.39 -9.72
N THR A 71 -23.09 18.77 -9.22
CA THR A 71 -22.80 18.66 -7.79
C THR A 71 -21.38 19.13 -7.53
N ARG A 72 -21.21 20.01 -6.55
CA ARG A 72 -19.89 20.40 -6.01
C ARG A 72 -19.74 19.93 -4.60
N GLU A 73 -18.50 19.71 -4.21
CA GLU A 73 -18.12 19.24 -2.90
C GLU A 73 -17.22 20.24 -2.19
N ARG A 74 -17.15 20.18 -0.87
CA ARG A 74 -16.14 20.86 -0.07
C ARG A 74 -15.74 20.00 1.11
N ILE A 75 -14.50 20.13 1.54
CA ILE A 75 -14.00 19.44 2.71
C ILE A 75 -14.11 20.39 3.88
N CYS A 76 -14.73 19.94 4.98
CA CYS A 76 -14.78 20.70 6.21
C CYS A 76 -13.98 19.98 7.28
N ALA A 77 -13.02 20.68 7.90
CA ALA A 77 -12.22 20.18 9.00
C ALA A 77 -12.64 20.87 10.30
N ASN A 78 -12.88 20.09 11.36
CA ASN A 78 -13.09 20.66 12.69
C ASN A 78 -11.73 20.97 13.33
N LYS A 79 -11.47 22.25 13.58
CA LYS A 79 -10.33 22.74 14.37
C LYS A 79 -10.66 22.96 15.85
N GLY A 80 -11.88 22.63 16.26
CA GLY A 80 -12.36 22.71 17.63
C GLY A 80 -11.89 21.53 18.49
N THR A 81 -12.35 21.51 19.75
CA THR A 81 -12.03 20.45 20.72
C THR A 81 -13.09 19.36 20.81
N CYS A 82 -14.30 19.59 20.27
CA CYS A 82 -15.36 18.58 20.28
C CYS A 82 -15.06 17.45 19.28
N THR A 83 -15.43 16.23 19.66
CA THR A 83 -15.55 15.11 18.71
C THR A 83 -16.98 14.99 18.21
N GLY A 84 -17.16 14.72 16.91
CA GLY A 84 -18.47 14.54 16.28
C GLY A 84 -18.71 15.50 15.11
N THR A 85 -19.92 15.47 14.55
CA THR A 85 -20.30 16.22 13.33
C THR A 85 -21.39 17.28 13.59
N THR A 86 -21.67 17.61 14.85
CA THR A 86 -22.68 18.63 15.19
C THR A 86 -22.31 19.98 14.57
N GLY A 87 -23.27 20.59 13.86
CA GLY A 87 -23.07 21.86 13.19
C GLY A 87 -22.11 21.82 11.99
N MET A 88 -21.71 20.62 11.53
CA MET A 88 -20.88 20.49 10.34
C MET A 88 -21.61 21.05 9.11
N PRO A 89 -21.03 22.02 8.38
CA PRO A 89 -21.66 22.56 7.18
C PRO A 89 -21.86 21.48 6.11
N LYS A 90 -22.90 21.62 5.28
CA LYS A 90 -23.13 20.72 4.14
C LYS A 90 -21.87 20.63 3.27
N GLN A 91 -21.42 19.42 2.99
CA GLN A 91 -20.23 19.14 2.18
C GLN A 91 -20.55 18.96 0.70
N THR A 92 -21.84 18.87 0.34
CA THR A 92 -22.31 18.78 -1.03
C THR A 92 -23.34 19.88 -1.32
N GLN A 93 -23.33 20.40 -2.54
CA GLN A 93 -24.37 21.30 -3.04
C GLN A 93 -24.62 21.08 -4.53
N ILE A 94 -25.86 21.34 -4.94
CA ILE A 94 -26.26 21.34 -6.35
C ILE A 94 -25.90 22.71 -6.95
N CYS A 95 -25.45 22.72 -8.20
CA CYS A 95 -25.13 23.92 -8.97
C CYS A 95 -25.61 23.82 -10.41
N GLU A 96 -25.62 24.94 -11.13
CA GLU A 96 -25.97 24.98 -12.55
C GLU A 96 -24.71 24.80 -13.43
N TYR A 97 -24.75 23.81 -14.33
CA TYR A 97 -23.68 23.55 -15.28
C TYR A 97 -23.62 24.63 -16.37
N THR A 98 -22.53 25.38 -16.43
CA THR A 98 -22.35 26.50 -17.38
C THR A 98 -21.54 26.12 -18.63
N GLY A 99 -21.25 24.83 -18.84
CA GLY A 99 -20.39 24.38 -19.93
C GLY A 99 -18.93 24.17 -19.52
N PRO A 100 -18.09 23.67 -20.44
CA PRO A 100 -16.69 23.40 -20.18
C PRO A 100 -15.92 24.71 -20.05
N THR A 101 -15.41 24.93 -18.85
CA THR A 101 -14.39 25.93 -18.55
C THR A 101 -13.07 25.19 -18.40
N GLU A 102 -12.01 25.67 -19.05
CA GLU A 102 -10.75 24.92 -19.14
C GLU A 102 -10.10 24.77 -17.75
N PRO A 103 -10.07 23.55 -17.14
CA PRO A 103 -9.27 23.31 -15.97
C PRO A 103 -7.80 23.35 -16.39
N ILE A 104 -7.02 24.11 -15.64
CA ILE A 104 -5.59 24.26 -15.95
C ILE A 104 -4.80 23.15 -15.26
N PHE A 105 -5.27 22.63 -14.13
CA PHE A 105 -4.56 21.61 -13.36
C PHE A 105 -5.43 20.43 -12.96
N ASP A 106 -4.86 19.24 -13.11
CA ASP A 106 -5.28 18.04 -12.37
C ASP A 106 -4.23 17.67 -11.33
N ILE A 107 -4.73 17.13 -10.21
CA ILE A 107 -3.91 16.60 -9.12
C ILE A 107 -4.23 15.12 -8.91
N PHE A 108 -3.18 14.32 -8.82
CA PHE A 108 -3.26 12.92 -8.48
C PHE A 108 -2.50 12.68 -7.18
N LEU A 109 -3.15 11.94 -6.29
CA LEU A 109 -2.61 11.53 -5.01
C LEU A 109 -2.53 10.01 -5.00
N THR A 110 -1.37 9.46 -4.63
CA THR A 110 -1.20 8.01 -4.55
C THR A 110 -0.38 7.62 -3.32
N LEU A 111 -0.94 6.73 -2.52
CA LEU A 111 -0.28 6.05 -1.42
C LEU A 111 0.33 4.73 -1.90
N SER A 112 1.55 4.46 -1.45
CA SER A 112 2.14 3.14 -1.69
C SER A 112 1.48 2.09 -0.80
N ASP A 113 1.54 0.81 -1.17
CA ASP A 113 0.84 -0.24 -0.40
C ASP A 113 1.30 -0.35 1.06
N LYS A 114 2.57 0.00 1.34
CA LYS A 114 3.10 0.07 2.72
C LYS A 114 2.60 1.29 3.51
N ASP A 115 2.06 2.30 2.83
CA ASP A 115 1.56 3.55 3.41
C ASP A 115 0.02 3.54 3.55
N LYS A 116 -0.65 2.47 3.09
CA LYS A 116 -2.09 2.25 3.31
C LYS A 116 -2.42 1.81 4.73
N GLU A 117 -1.43 1.26 5.44
CA GLU A 117 -1.51 0.90 6.86
C GLU A 117 -0.29 1.52 7.56
N VAL A 118 -0.50 2.48 8.46
CA VAL A 118 0.58 3.25 9.10
C VAL A 118 0.44 3.22 10.61
N CYS A 119 1.57 3.18 11.32
CA CYS A 119 1.54 3.21 12.78
C CYS A 119 1.46 4.62 13.33
N THR A 120 0.94 4.75 14.55
CA THR A 120 0.98 6.02 15.29
C THR A 120 2.42 6.49 15.49
N GLY A 121 2.67 7.79 15.34
CA GLY A 121 4.01 8.38 15.45
C GLY A 121 4.88 8.28 14.19
N GLU A 122 4.56 7.38 13.26
CA GLU A 122 5.29 7.22 12.01
C GLU A 122 4.93 8.29 10.97
N LYS A 123 5.62 8.24 9.83
CA LYS A 123 5.37 9.12 8.70
C LYS A 123 4.66 8.34 7.60
N ILE A 124 3.68 8.97 6.97
CA ILE A 124 3.05 8.48 5.76
C ILE A 124 3.73 9.14 4.55
N GLY A 125 4.20 8.32 3.61
CA GLY A 125 4.75 8.77 2.33
C GLY A 125 3.65 8.88 1.28
N VAL A 126 3.60 10.01 0.56
CA VAL A 126 2.59 10.26 -0.47
C VAL A 126 3.26 10.69 -1.76
N ASN A 127 2.87 10.09 -2.89
CA ASN A 127 3.24 10.55 -4.21
C ASN A 127 2.17 11.52 -4.74
N ILE A 128 2.59 12.70 -5.15
CA ILE A 128 1.74 13.72 -5.75
C ILE A 128 2.20 13.95 -7.18
N ARG A 129 1.26 13.90 -8.12
CA ARG A 129 1.47 14.29 -9.50
C ARG A 129 0.53 15.44 -9.86
N LEU A 130 1.11 16.52 -10.36
CA LEU A 130 0.38 17.68 -10.86
C LEU A 130 0.58 17.76 -12.37
N GLU A 131 -0.51 17.90 -13.11
CA GLU A 131 -0.50 18.02 -14.57
C GLU A 131 -1.16 19.34 -14.96
N ASN A 132 -0.40 20.21 -15.64
CA ASN A 132 -0.87 21.45 -16.23
C ASN A 132 -1.36 21.20 -17.65
N TYR A 133 -2.66 21.26 -17.86
CA TYR A 133 -3.28 21.17 -19.18
C TYR A 133 -3.41 22.53 -19.88
N GLY A 134 -3.20 23.64 -19.16
CA GLY A 134 -3.16 24.97 -19.75
C GLY A 134 -1.83 25.27 -20.41
N LYS A 135 -1.86 26.09 -21.47
CA LYS A 135 -0.65 26.57 -22.17
C LYS A 135 0.09 27.69 -21.40
N LEU A 136 0.21 27.56 -20.08
CA LEU A 136 0.90 28.53 -19.23
C LEU A 136 2.38 28.16 -19.12
N GLU A 137 3.27 29.15 -19.22
CA GLU A 137 4.72 28.91 -19.26
C GLU A 137 5.32 28.55 -17.90
N LEU A 138 4.71 28.99 -16.80
CA LEU A 138 5.06 28.64 -15.42
C LEU A 138 3.96 29.15 -14.47
N LEU A 139 3.50 28.31 -13.54
CA LEU A 139 2.56 28.70 -12.50
C LEU A 139 3.08 28.30 -11.12
N ASP A 140 2.98 29.20 -10.15
CA ASP A 140 3.15 28.88 -8.74
C ASP A 140 1.86 28.29 -8.16
N ALA A 141 1.94 27.02 -7.76
CA ALA A 141 0.91 26.23 -7.14
C ALA A 141 1.05 26.29 -5.61
N PHE A 142 0.04 26.81 -4.92
CA PHE A 142 -0.03 26.79 -3.46
C PHE A 142 -0.73 25.51 -3.01
N MET A 143 0.00 24.66 -2.31
CA MET A 143 -0.46 23.33 -1.94
C MET A 143 -0.81 23.31 -0.45
N THR A 144 -1.94 22.68 -0.11
CA THR A 144 -2.26 22.32 1.29
C THR A 144 -2.63 20.85 1.38
N TYR A 145 -2.08 20.17 2.39
CA TYR A 145 -2.32 18.76 2.65
C TYR A 145 -2.96 18.60 4.03
N TRP A 146 -3.99 17.76 4.14
CA TRP A 146 -4.67 17.47 5.39
C TRP A 146 -4.79 15.98 5.63
N ILE A 147 -4.61 15.57 6.88
CA ILE A 147 -5.01 14.26 7.37
C ILE A 147 -6.22 14.46 8.28
N LEU A 148 -7.33 13.83 7.92
CA LEU A 148 -8.58 13.87 8.67
C LEU A 148 -8.93 12.47 9.20
N ASP A 149 -9.50 12.41 10.40
CA ASP A 149 -10.12 11.19 10.90
C ASP A 149 -11.52 10.96 10.30
N LYS A 150 -12.15 9.85 10.67
CA LYS A 150 -13.53 9.53 10.26
C LYS A 150 -14.60 10.55 10.68
N ASN A 151 -14.30 11.44 11.63
CA ASN A 151 -15.20 12.49 12.09
C ASN A 151 -14.84 13.85 11.47
N ASN A 152 -13.96 13.89 10.46
CA ASN A 152 -13.40 15.09 9.86
C ASN A 152 -12.65 15.99 10.86
N THR A 153 -12.08 15.41 11.92
CA THR A 153 -11.18 16.11 12.84
C THR A 153 -9.81 16.25 12.19
N LEU A 154 -9.23 17.45 12.23
CA LEU A 154 -7.90 17.70 11.68
C LEU A 154 -6.82 17.02 12.55
N ILE A 155 -6.03 16.16 11.93
CA ILE A 155 -4.94 15.42 12.60
C ILE A 155 -3.58 16.05 12.29
N SER A 156 -3.36 16.44 11.05
CA SER A 156 -2.11 17.02 10.57
C SER A 156 -2.36 17.90 9.35
N GLU A 157 -1.64 19.01 9.25
CA GLU A 157 -1.67 19.95 8.13
C GLU A 157 -0.24 20.24 7.67
N LEU A 158 -0.03 20.25 6.35
CA LEU A 158 1.22 20.68 5.72
C LEU A 158 0.90 21.66 4.59
N LYS A 159 1.67 22.73 4.47
CA LYS A 159 1.56 23.72 3.38
C LYS A 159 2.87 23.75 2.59
N ASP A 160 2.76 23.88 1.28
CA ASP A 160 3.90 23.84 0.36
C ASP A 160 3.64 24.76 -0.85
N THR A 161 4.68 25.09 -1.60
CA THR A 161 4.57 25.89 -2.84
C THR A 161 5.47 25.30 -3.91
N ARG A 162 4.92 25.06 -5.09
CA ARG A 162 5.63 24.43 -6.20
C ARG A 162 5.43 25.22 -7.48
N SER A 163 6.50 25.44 -8.24
CA SER A 163 6.38 25.99 -9.59
C SER A 163 6.20 24.83 -10.57
N VAL A 164 5.12 24.87 -11.35
CA VAL A 164 4.75 23.83 -12.31
C VAL A 164 4.64 24.45 -13.71
N LYS A 165 5.28 23.81 -14.69
CA LYS A 165 5.17 24.20 -16.09
C LYS A 165 4.24 23.27 -16.85
N ASP A 166 4.63 22.00 -17.00
CA ASP A 166 3.85 21.00 -17.72
C ASP A 166 3.37 19.91 -16.74
N GLU A 167 4.30 19.15 -16.17
CA GLU A 167 4.02 18.12 -15.17
C GLU A 167 5.08 18.18 -14.07
N ILE A 168 4.69 17.90 -12.83
CA ILE A 168 5.64 17.59 -11.77
C ILE A 168 5.15 16.39 -10.96
N ASN A 169 6.08 15.49 -10.65
CA ASN A 169 5.86 14.38 -9.75
C ASN A 169 6.83 14.50 -8.57
N PHE A 170 6.32 14.49 -7.34
CA PHE A 170 7.11 14.61 -6.14
C PHE A 170 6.51 13.81 -4.98
N ASN A 171 7.34 13.52 -3.99
CA ASN A 171 6.91 12.84 -2.77
C ASN A 171 6.90 13.82 -1.60
N ILE A 172 5.90 13.68 -0.73
CA ILE A 172 5.84 14.35 0.56
C ILE A 172 5.79 13.31 1.68
N GLU A 173 6.17 13.73 2.88
CA GLU A 173 6.01 12.94 4.09
C GLU A 173 5.19 13.75 5.10
N MET A 174 4.16 13.13 5.68
CA MET A 174 3.38 13.73 6.76
C MET A 174 3.53 12.88 8.02
N LYS A 175 3.76 13.52 9.17
CA LYS A 175 3.87 12.80 10.45
C LYS A 175 2.48 12.55 11.04
N ILE A 176 2.23 11.31 11.44
CA ILE A 176 1.06 10.90 12.21
C ILE A 176 1.34 11.15 13.70
N PRO A 177 0.51 11.91 14.43
CA PRO A 177 0.67 12.08 15.87
C PRO A 177 0.62 10.75 16.64
N GLU A 178 1.43 10.60 17.68
CA GLU A 178 1.44 9.41 18.55
C GLU A 178 0.12 9.20 19.30
N SER A 179 -0.63 10.29 19.52
CA SER A 179 -1.95 10.30 20.15
C SER A 179 -3.10 9.93 19.21
N SER A 180 -2.81 9.64 17.93
CA SER A 180 -3.84 9.22 16.97
C SER A 180 -4.42 7.87 17.38
N LYS A 181 -5.72 7.69 17.14
CA LYS A 181 -6.40 6.44 17.46
C LYS A 181 -6.33 5.50 16.26
N GLN A 182 -6.43 4.20 16.50
CA GLN A 182 -6.64 3.24 15.43
C GLN A 182 -7.93 3.55 14.64
N GLY A 183 -7.89 3.41 13.32
CA GLY A 183 -9.06 3.55 12.45
C GLY A 183 -8.74 4.00 11.04
N THR A 184 -9.78 4.30 10.26
CA THR A 184 -9.66 4.83 8.90
C THR A 184 -9.51 6.34 8.90
N TYR A 185 -8.56 6.83 8.12
CA TYR A 185 -8.22 8.23 7.94
C TYR A 185 -8.25 8.57 6.45
N ARG A 186 -8.35 9.87 6.15
CA ARG A 186 -8.30 10.38 4.78
C ARG A 186 -7.21 11.42 4.68
N LEU A 187 -6.38 11.27 3.65
CA LEU A 187 -5.37 12.24 3.27
C LEU A 187 -5.88 12.99 2.04
N TYR A 188 -5.90 14.32 2.12
CA TYR A 188 -6.27 15.19 1.02
C TYR A 188 -5.09 16.07 0.61
N ALA A 189 -4.99 16.34 -0.68
CA ALA A 189 -4.15 17.40 -1.24
C ALA A 189 -5.03 18.37 -2.02
N GLN A 190 -4.88 19.65 -1.73
CA GLN A 190 -5.49 20.75 -2.47
C GLN A 190 -4.39 21.60 -3.10
N ILE A 191 -4.64 22.01 -4.34
CA ILE A 191 -3.89 23.06 -5.02
C ILE A 191 -4.81 24.27 -5.19
N ASP A 192 -4.32 25.44 -4.79
CA ASP A 192 -4.92 26.73 -5.07
C ASP A 192 -4.09 27.44 -6.16
N TYR A 193 -4.73 27.81 -7.26
CA TYR A 193 -4.11 28.51 -8.38
C TYR A 193 -5.02 29.58 -8.98
N ASP A 194 -4.43 30.50 -9.74
CA ASP A 194 -5.15 31.54 -10.51
C ASP A 194 -6.30 32.22 -9.73
N LYS A 195 -5.94 32.81 -8.58
CA LYS A 195 -6.75 33.60 -7.62
C LYS A 195 -7.98 32.93 -7.02
N ASN A 196 -8.62 31.93 -7.64
CA ASN A 196 -9.83 31.26 -7.14
C ASN A 196 -10.04 29.84 -7.70
N LYS A 197 -9.10 29.30 -8.48
CA LYS A 197 -9.23 27.94 -9.02
C LYS A 197 -8.61 26.95 -8.04
N THR A 198 -9.31 25.85 -7.81
CA THR A 198 -8.87 24.81 -6.89
C THR A 198 -9.03 23.45 -7.53
N ALA A 199 -8.08 22.56 -7.25
CA ALA A 199 -8.23 21.14 -7.52
C ALA A 199 -7.87 20.36 -6.27
N VAL A 200 -8.55 19.23 -6.05
CA VAL A 200 -8.43 18.43 -4.83
C VAL A 200 -8.35 16.96 -5.20
N ALA A 201 -7.44 16.24 -4.56
CA ALA A 201 -7.37 14.79 -4.58
C ALA A 201 -7.35 14.25 -3.15
N GLY A 202 -7.82 13.02 -2.95
CA GLY A 202 -7.74 12.36 -1.65
C GLY A 202 -7.70 10.85 -1.75
N GLU A 203 -7.11 10.24 -0.73
CA GLU A 203 -7.00 8.79 -0.57
C GLU A 203 -7.21 8.40 0.89
N SER A 204 -7.67 7.17 1.13
CA SER A 204 -7.91 6.64 2.48
C SER A 204 -6.79 5.70 2.89
N PHE A 205 -6.47 5.69 4.19
CA PHE A 205 -5.53 4.77 4.80
C PHE A 205 -5.99 4.39 6.20
N GLU A 206 -5.36 3.37 6.79
CA GLU A 206 -5.64 2.92 8.14
C GLU A 206 -4.48 3.22 9.08
N ILE A 207 -4.78 3.77 10.25
CA ILE A 207 -3.84 3.83 11.36
C ILE A 207 -4.01 2.56 12.19
N VAL A 208 -2.93 1.83 12.41
CA VAL A 208 -2.88 0.61 13.24
C VAL A 208 -2.09 0.87 14.53
N GLU A 209 -2.52 0.27 15.64
CA GLU A 209 -1.90 0.45 16.96
C GLU A 209 -1.31 -0.88 17.48
N GLY A 210 -0.28 -0.80 18.34
CA GLY A 210 0.18 -1.92 19.15
C GLY A 210 0.98 -2.99 18.40
N GLU A 211 0.71 -4.27 18.67
CA GLU A 211 1.47 -5.40 18.13
C GLU A 211 1.34 -5.54 16.60
N GLN A 212 0.24 -5.07 16.01
CA GLN A 212 0.01 -5.12 14.56
C GLN A 212 1.09 -4.34 13.80
N CYS A 213 1.49 -3.19 14.34
CA CYS A 213 2.60 -2.40 13.81
C CYS A 213 3.93 -3.19 13.76
N LYS A 214 4.21 -4.00 14.79
CA LYS A 214 5.43 -4.81 14.87
C LYS A 214 5.41 -6.02 13.94
N ILE A 215 4.22 -6.58 13.69
CA ILE A 215 4.06 -7.82 12.91
C ILE A 215 4.39 -7.58 11.43
N TYR A 216 4.01 -6.44 10.86
CA TYR A 216 4.25 -6.15 9.44
C TYR A 216 5.74 -6.12 9.08
N PHE A 217 6.55 -5.48 9.92
CA PHE A 217 8.00 -5.45 9.77
C PHE A 217 8.68 -6.80 10.07
N SER A 218 8.06 -7.61 10.93
CA SER A 218 8.58 -8.92 11.34
C SER A 218 8.31 -10.01 10.30
N PHE A 219 7.14 -9.99 9.65
CA PHE A 219 6.70 -11.07 8.78
C PHE A 219 7.53 -11.18 7.49
N THR A 220 7.84 -10.07 6.82
CA THR A 220 8.70 -10.07 5.62
C THR A 220 10.09 -10.63 5.91
N ARG A 221 10.68 -10.25 7.06
CA ARG A 221 11.96 -10.77 7.52
C ARG A 221 11.89 -12.26 7.84
N GLN A 222 10.84 -12.73 8.49
CA GLN A 222 10.68 -14.16 8.80
C GLN A 222 10.44 -15.01 7.55
N VAL A 223 9.62 -14.53 6.60
CA VAL A 223 9.38 -15.21 5.32
C VAL A 223 10.67 -15.34 4.52
N LEU A 224 11.49 -14.28 4.45
CA LEU A 224 12.81 -14.34 3.80
C LEU A 224 13.75 -15.34 4.47
N LEU A 225 13.78 -15.39 5.81
CA LEU A 225 14.60 -16.36 6.55
C LEU A 225 14.15 -17.80 6.30
N ILE A 226 12.83 -18.07 6.32
CA ILE A 226 12.26 -19.40 6.05
C ILE A 226 12.54 -19.82 4.61
N ALA A 227 12.33 -18.92 3.64
CA ALA A 227 12.65 -19.18 2.23
C ALA A 227 14.15 -19.47 2.03
N GLY A 228 15.02 -18.68 2.66
CA GLY A 228 16.47 -18.91 2.64
C GLY A 228 16.87 -20.26 3.23
N ALA A 229 16.30 -20.62 4.38
CA ALA A 229 16.53 -21.94 5.01
C ALA A 229 16.04 -23.10 4.13
N GLY A 230 14.88 -22.94 3.47
CA GLY A 230 14.36 -23.92 2.52
C GLY A 230 15.30 -24.15 1.34
N ILE A 231 15.79 -23.08 0.72
CA ILE A 231 16.77 -23.16 -0.38
C ILE A 231 18.05 -23.85 0.09
N PHE A 232 18.54 -23.50 1.28
CA PHE A 232 19.74 -24.11 1.85
C PHE A 232 19.59 -25.63 2.05
N LEU A 233 18.44 -26.10 2.56
CA LEU A 233 18.15 -27.53 2.72
C LEU A 233 18.09 -28.26 1.37
N VAL A 234 17.53 -27.64 0.32
CA VAL A 234 17.51 -28.19 -1.04
C VAL A 234 18.93 -28.35 -1.59
N VAL A 235 19.80 -27.36 -1.38
CA VAL A 235 21.21 -27.42 -1.79
C VAL A 235 21.96 -28.54 -1.07
N ILE A 236 21.77 -28.67 0.26
CA ILE A 236 22.35 -29.78 1.03
C ILE A 236 21.88 -31.12 0.47
N PHE A 237 20.58 -31.26 0.22
CA PHE A 237 20.01 -32.49 -0.34
C PHE A 237 20.59 -32.83 -1.72
N LEU A 238 20.76 -31.83 -2.58
CA LEU A 238 21.42 -31.99 -3.89
C LEU A 238 22.88 -32.43 -3.74
N ILE A 239 23.64 -31.85 -2.82
CA ILE A 239 25.03 -32.25 -2.54
C ILE A 239 25.08 -33.73 -2.09
N PHE A 240 24.19 -34.13 -1.18
CA PHE A 240 24.08 -35.53 -0.73
C PHE A 240 23.70 -36.47 -1.88
N TYR A 241 22.77 -36.06 -2.74
CA TYR A 241 22.34 -36.83 -3.90
C TYR A 241 23.48 -37.04 -4.91
N LEU A 242 24.24 -35.98 -5.21
CA LEU A 242 25.40 -36.04 -6.10
C LEU A 242 26.51 -36.93 -5.53
N LYS A 243 26.80 -36.81 -4.23
CA LYS A 243 27.78 -37.69 -3.54
C LYS A 243 27.37 -39.16 -3.59
N LYS A 244 26.08 -39.48 -3.41
CA LYS A 244 25.56 -40.86 -3.49
C LYS A 244 25.74 -41.44 -4.90
N LYS A 245 25.39 -40.67 -5.94
CA LYS A 245 25.56 -41.09 -7.34
C LYS A 245 27.02 -41.31 -7.71
N SER A 246 27.95 -40.51 -7.16
CA SER A 246 29.39 -40.69 -7.34
C SER A 246 29.88 -42.03 -6.76
N LYS A 247 29.42 -42.40 -5.55
CA LYS A 247 29.76 -43.69 -4.91
C LYS A 247 29.24 -44.90 -5.70
N GLU A 248 28.07 -44.81 -6.33
CA GLU A 248 27.56 -45.89 -7.20
C GLU A 248 28.45 -46.07 -8.45
N LYS A 249 28.89 -44.97 -9.08
CA LYS A 249 29.81 -45.00 -10.22
C LYS A 249 31.19 -45.59 -9.85
N SER A 250 31.74 -45.26 -8.68
CA SER A 250 33.04 -45.82 -8.24
C SER A 250 32.94 -47.32 -7.97
N LYS A 251 31.85 -47.80 -7.36
CA LYS A 251 31.60 -49.23 -7.18
C LYS A 251 31.45 -49.98 -8.51
N LEU A 252 30.78 -49.37 -9.50
CA LEU A 252 30.65 -49.97 -10.83
C LEU A 252 32.01 -50.11 -11.53
N LYS A 253 32.82 -49.03 -11.53
CA LYS A 253 34.19 -49.05 -12.08
C LYS A 253 35.09 -50.07 -11.37
N GLY A 254 34.96 -50.21 -10.05
CA GLY A 254 35.68 -51.24 -9.28
C GLY A 254 35.31 -52.66 -9.68
N LYS A 255 34.01 -52.94 -9.92
CA LYS A 255 33.55 -54.24 -10.41
C LYS A 255 34.04 -54.52 -11.84
N GLU A 256 33.99 -53.55 -12.74
CA GLU A 256 34.54 -53.70 -14.10
C GLU A 256 36.05 -53.95 -14.09
N SER A 257 36.80 -53.22 -13.27
CA SER A 257 38.24 -53.43 -13.05
C SER A 257 38.53 -54.85 -12.58
N HIS A 258 37.84 -55.32 -11.54
CA HIS A 258 38.03 -56.67 -11.00
C HIS A 258 37.63 -57.77 -12.01
N ALA A 259 36.54 -57.57 -12.75
CA ALA A 259 36.13 -58.49 -13.82
C ALA A 259 37.16 -58.54 -14.96
N LYS A 260 37.72 -57.39 -15.36
CA LYS A 260 38.78 -57.28 -16.37
C LYS A 260 40.08 -57.94 -15.90
N TYR A 261 40.47 -57.76 -14.64
CA TYR A 261 41.62 -58.40 -14.01
C TYR A 261 41.47 -59.93 -13.99
N LYS A 262 40.31 -60.44 -13.54
CA LYS A 262 40.01 -61.88 -13.52
C LYS A 262 40.06 -62.51 -14.92
N LYS A 263 39.56 -61.81 -15.95
CA LYS A 263 39.67 -62.22 -17.36
C LYS A 263 41.13 -62.33 -17.83
N ARG A 264 42.02 -61.40 -17.43
CA ARG A 264 43.45 -61.44 -17.79
C ARG A 264 44.16 -62.63 -17.15
N ILE A 265 43.98 -62.88 -15.85
CA ILE A 265 44.58 -64.04 -15.16
C ILE A 265 44.15 -65.36 -15.82
N GLY A 266 42.85 -65.53 -16.10
CA GLY A 266 42.35 -66.75 -16.73
C GLY A 266 42.83 -66.96 -18.17
N LYS A 267 43.32 -65.91 -18.86
CA LYS A 267 43.98 -66.05 -20.16
C LYS A 267 45.41 -66.58 -19.97
N ASN A 268 46.20 -65.91 -19.13
CA ASN A 268 47.60 -66.29 -18.86
C ASN A 268 47.72 -67.74 -18.35
N LEU A 269 46.79 -68.21 -17.50
CA LEU A 269 46.80 -69.59 -17.00
C LEU A 269 46.55 -70.66 -18.09
N ARG A 270 45.83 -70.31 -19.17
CA ARG A 270 45.62 -71.22 -20.31
C ARG A 270 46.84 -71.26 -21.22
N ASP A 271 47.47 -70.11 -21.41
CA ASP A 271 48.69 -70.00 -22.22
C ASP A 271 49.87 -70.78 -21.59
N LEU A 272 49.87 -71.00 -20.27
CA LEU A 272 50.87 -71.83 -19.57
C LEU A 272 50.63 -73.34 -19.68
N LYS A 273 49.45 -73.77 -20.15
CA LYS A 273 49.06 -75.19 -20.16
C LYS A 273 49.22 -75.86 -21.53
N ASN A 274 49.49 -75.06 -22.55
CA ASN A 274 49.80 -75.47 -23.91
C ASN A 274 51.29 -75.25 -24.17
#